data_AF-A0A7Y2XWH6-F1
#
_entry.id   AF-A0A7Y2XWH6-F1
#
_cell.length_a   1.000
_cell.length_b   1.000
_cell.length_c   1.000
_cell.angle_alpha   90.00
_cell.angle_beta   90.00
_cell.angle_gamma   90.00
#
_symmetry.space_group_name_H-M   'P 1'
#
loop_
_entity.id
_entity.type
_entity.pdbx_description
1 polymer ?
#
loop_
_entity_poly.entity_id
_entity_poly.type
_entity_poly.pdbx_seq_one_letter_code
_entity_poly.pdbx_strand_id
1 'polypeptide(L)' 'MNHSARGLRRLLNFYGPYLGAGVKVNCISEDFTEIRVSMKLRWYNRNALSTHFGGSLYSMVDPHLM' A
#
# COMPACT_ATOMS: atom_id res chain seq x y z
N MET A 1 11.33 -19.18 7.19
CA MET A 1 9.88 -19.08 6.95
C MET A 1 9.68 -18.83 5.47
N ASN A 2 9.10 -19.77 4.71
CA ASN A 2 8.86 -19.60 3.28
C ASN A 2 7.71 -18.60 3.08
N HIS A 3 8.00 -17.30 3.18
CA HIS A 3 7.03 -16.27 2.86
C HIS A 3 6.86 -16.26 1.35
N SER A 4 5.72 -16.74 0.85
CA SER A 4 5.35 -16.60 -0.55
C SER A 4 4.90 -15.15 -0.81
N ALA A 5 5.35 -14.55 -1.91
CA ALA A 5 4.94 -13.21 -2.34
C ALA A 5 3.40 -13.04 -2.35
N ARG A 6 2.66 -14.10 -2.70
CA ARG A 6 1.18 -14.13 -2.62
C ARG A 6 0.64 -14.03 -1.20
N GLY A 7 1.29 -14.67 -0.24
CA GLY A 7 0.95 -14.61 1.18
C GLY A 7 1.17 -13.21 1.74
N LEU A 8 2.34 -12.63 1.46
CA LEU A 8 2.68 -11.27 1.88
C LEU A 8 1.73 -10.24 1.26
N ARG A 9 1.39 -10.38 -0.03
CA ARG A 9 0.41 -9.51 -0.70
C ARG A 9 -0.94 -9.54 0.01
N ARG A 10 -1.42 -10.71 0.44
CA ARG A 10 -2.69 -10.81 1.18
C ARG A 10 -2.58 -10.11 2.52
N LEU A 11 -1.52 -10.38 3.28
CA LEU A 11 -1.29 -9.76 4.58
C LEU A 11 -1.25 -8.23 4.50
N LEU A 12 -0.50 -7.67 3.55
CA LEU A 12 -0.42 -6.22 3.34
C LEU A 12 -1.75 -5.59 2.92
N ASN A 13 -2.55 -6.29 2.10
CA ASN A 13 -3.89 -5.81 1.75
C ASN A 13 -4.90 -5.89 2.91
N PHE A 14 -4.64 -6.71 3.93
CA PHE A 14 -5.44 -6.77 5.16
C PHE A 14 -4.87 -5.91 6.30
N TYR A 15 -3.73 -5.26 6.08
CA TYR A 15 -3.11 -4.39 7.06
C TYR A 15 -3.97 -3.15 7.29
N GLY A 16 -4.44 -2.96 8.53
CA GLY A 16 -5.41 -1.92 8.90
C GLY A 16 -5.02 -0.51 8.42
N PRO A 17 -3.77 -0.05 8.62
CA PRO A 17 -3.33 1.25 8.11
C PRO A 17 -3.43 1.40 6.59
N TYR A 18 -3.10 0.37 5.82
CA TYR A 18 -3.20 0.40 4.35
C TYR A 18 -4.65 0.48 3.90
N LEU A 19 -5.54 -0.28 4.53
CA LEU A 19 -6.98 -0.18 4.31
C LEU A 19 -7.51 1.23 4.65
N GLY A 20 -7.09 1.79 5.77
CA GLY A 20 -7.46 3.13 6.22
C GLY A 20 -7.00 4.24 5.27
N ALA A 21 -5.80 4.13 4.71
CA ALA A 21 -5.30 5.06 3.70
C ALA A 21 -5.89 4.81 2.29
N GLY A 22 -6.43 3.60 2.04
CA GLY A 22 -6.92 3.17 0.73
C GLY A 22 -5.82 2.67 -0.21
N VAL A 23 -4.69 2.24 0.36
CA VAL A 23 -3.56 1.61 -0.35
C VAL A 23 -3.92 0.16 -0.68
N LYS A 24 -3.59 -0.26 -1.90
CA LYS A 24 -3.78 -1.63 -2.39
C LYS A 24 -2.49 -2.13 -3.02
N VAL A 25 -2.04 -3.31 -2.58
CA VAL A 25 -0.90 -4.01 -3.18
C VAL A 25 -1.41 -4.86 -4.35
N ASN A 26 -1.05 -4.46 -5.57
CA ASN A 26 -1.47 -5.11 -6.80
C ASN A 26 -0.62 -6.36 -7.09
N CYS A 27 0.71 -6.21 -7.00
CA CYS A 27 1.67 -7.27 -7.27
C CYS A 27 2.88 -7.16 -6.33
N ILE A 28 3.45 -8.30 -5.97
CA ILE A 28 4.77 -8.45 -5.36
C ILE A 28 5.49 -9.46 -6.24
N SER A 29 6.68 -9.12 -6.73
CA SER A 29 7.50 -10.04 -7.53
C SER A 29 7.94 -11.24 -6.70
N GLU A 30 8.14 -12.40 -7.33
CA GLU A 30 8.50 -13.63 -6.58
C GLU A 30 9.91 -13.57 -5.97
N ASP A 31 10.77 -12.72 -6.51
CA ASP A 31 12.11 -12.38 -6.02
C ASP A 31 12.13 -11.20 -5.03
N PHE A 32 10.96 -10.63 -4.70
CA PHE A 32 10.79 -9.52 -3.75
C PHE A 32 11.52 -8.22 -4.12
N THR A 33 11.94 -8.05 -5.38
CA THR A 33 12.64 -6.84 -5.85
C THR A 33 11.68 -5.72 -6.27
N GLU A 34 10.42 -6.04 -6.62
CA GLU A 34 9.43 -5.07 -7.07
C GLU A 34 8.09 -5.28 -6.37
N ILE A 35 7.48 -4.16 -5.95
CA ILE A 35 6.12 -4.11 -5.44
C ILE A 35 5.34 -3.05 -6.20
N ARG A 36 4.20 -3.44 -6.75
CA ARG A 36 3.26 -2.51 -7.40
C ARG A 36 2.11 -2.21 -6.48
N VAL A 37 2.00 -0.95 -6.07
CA VAL A 37 0.93 -0.42 -5.23
C VAL A 37 0.07 0.57 -5.99
N SER A 38 -1.17 0.75 -5.54
CA SER A 38 -2.06 1.79 -6.04
C SER A 38 -2.92 2.33 -4.91
N MET A 39 -3.31 3.60 -5.00
CA MET A 39 -4.22 4.23 -4.06
C MET A 39 -5.27 5.01 -4.85
N LYS A 40 -6.55 4.68 -4.63
CA LYS A 40 -7.66 5.41 -5.27
C LYS A 40 -8.00 6.64 -4.44
N LEU A 41 -8.20 7.79 -5.09
CA LEU A 41 -8.71 8.99 -4.44
C LEU A 41 -10.14 8.74 -3.92
N ARG A 42 -10.32 8.95 -2.62
CA ARG A 42 -11.56 8.72 -1.86
C ARG A 42 -11.78 9.85 -0.89
N TRP A 43 -12.98 9.94 -0.34
CA TRP A 43 -13.34 11.06 0.53
C TRP A 43 -12.45 11.19 1.78
N TYR A 44 -11.97 10.07 2.31
CA TYR A 44 -11.17 9.99 3.53
C TYR A 44 -9.66 10.10 3.33
N ASN A 45 -9.16 10.11 2.09
CA ASN A 45 -7.72 10.25 1.80
C ASN A 45 -7.40 11.51 0.96
N ARG A 46 -8.31 12.47 1.00
CA ARG A 46 -8.18 13.81 0.40
C ARG A 46 -7.62 14.81 1.41
N ASN A 47 -6.83 15.76 0.94
CA ASN A 47 -6.43 16.96 1.69
C ASN A 47 -7.48 18.08 1.53
N ALA A 48 -7.19 19.25 2.13
CA ALA A 48 -8.05 20.45 2.03
C ALA A 48 -8.26 20.96 0.59
N LEU A 49 -7.40 20.57 -0.35
CA LEU A 49 -7.45 20.94 -1.77
C LEU A 49 -8.03 19.83 -2.66
N SER A 50 -8.68 18.82 -2.07
CA SER A 50 -9.29 17.69 -2.78
C SER A 50 -8.33 16.80 -3.59
N THR A 51 -7.03 16.86 -3.32
CA THR A 51 -6.03 15.93 -3.87
C THR A 51 -5.58 14.94 -2.80
N HIS A 52 -4.76 13.94 -3.16
CA HIS A 52 -4.28 12.98 -2.18
C HIS A 52 -3.55 13.66 -1.01
N PHE A 53 -3.87 13.23 0.21
CA PHE A 53 -3.11 13.64 1.38
C PHE A 53 -1.67 13.12 1.29
N GLY A 54 -0.69 14.00 1.53
CA GLY A 54 0.74 13.69 1.35
C GLY A 54 1.20 12.51 2.20
N GLY A 55 0.73 12.41 3.45
CA GLY A 55 1.01 11.27 4.32
C GLY A 55 0.47 9.95 3.73
N SER A 56 -0.72 9.97 3.13
CA SER A 56 -1.29 8.78 2.47
C SER A 56 -0.49 8.36 1.23
N LEU A 57 0.09 9.31 0.50
CA LEU A 57 1.01 9.00 -0.61
C LEU A 57 2.29 8.36 -0.09
N TYR A 58 2.85 8.88 1.01
CA TYR A 58 4.05 8.33 1.62
C TYR A 58 3.82 6.92 2.20
N SER A 59 2.61 6.65 2.72
CA SER A 59 2.22 5.30 3.17
C SER A 59 2.26 4.24 2.05
N MET A 60 2.27 4.62 0.77
CA MET A 60 2.43 3.65 -0.32
C MET A 60 3.84 3.05 -0.40
N VAL A 61 4.84 3.74 0.17
CA VAL A 61 6.25 3.29 0.18
C VAL A 61 6.75 2.86 1.56
N ASP A 62 6.08 3.30 2.63
CA ASP A 62 6.30 2.93 4.04
C ASP A 62 5.60 1.59 4.32
N PRO A 63 6.25 0.41 4.44
CA PRO A 63 7.49 0.03 5.15
C PRO A 63 8.36 -0.94 4.30
N HIS A 64 8.47 -0.69 2.99
CA HIS A 64 9.06 -1.64 2.03
C HIS A 64 10.59 -1.51 1.88
N LEU A 65 11.20 -0.51 2.52
CA LEU A 65 12.61 -0.13 2.36
C LEU A 65 13.39 -0.09 3.69
N MET A 66 12.83 -0.63 4.78
CA MET A 66 13.55 -0.81 6.05
C MET A 66 14.06 -2.23 6.21
#